data_AF-A0A1E5HZK7-F1
#
_entry.id   AF-A0A1E5HZK7-F1
#
_cell.length_a   1.000
_cell.length_b   1.000
_cell.length_c   1.000
_cell.angle_alpha   90.00
_cell.angle_beta   90.00
_cell.angle_gamma   90.00
#
_symmetry.space_group_name_H-M   'P 1'
#
loop_
_entity.id
_entity.type
_entity.pdbx_description
1 polymer ?
#
loop_
_entity_poly.entity_id
_entity_poly.type
_entity_poly.pdbx_seq_one_letter_code
_entity_poly.pdbx_strand_id
1 'polypeptide(L)'
;MFNYKKVISLTVLFVLIFSIGVYAQQFDDVPRDHWAYDSVQTLAERGYLSLYSGEDFNGEKPLTRYEMAEIIANILENTVGGAAGSQDLSEEDVDVIRELSLEFRDELVTVAERQKNFEERLNNLEDTNQIQNEDIANLNVEIAEMNEDVQKVPNLEASVKKIDGQIAALEKELAALKAEGLSGQKLQELEDNQSVNMTRIEELENRIAVLEGEKAAKAEADGGSLNTGYIIGGLALLALLL
;
A
#
# COMPACT_ATOMS: atom_id res chain seq x y z
N MET A 1 94.10 33.82 -38.17
CA MET A 1 93.37 34.48 -37.06
C MET A 1 91.88 34.37 -37.40
N PHE A 2 91.18 33.38 -36.84
CA PHE A 2 89.75 33.17 -37.15
C PHE A 2 88.96 34.38 -36.66
N ASN A 3 88.17 34.99 -37.56
CA ASN A 3 87.35 36.16 -37.25
C ASN A 3 86.19 35.76 -36.33
N TYR A 4 86.44 35.80 -35.02
CA TYR A 4 85.49 35.42 -33.97
C TYR A 4 84.11 36.09 -34.14
N LYS A 5 84.05 37.32 -34.69
CA LYS A 5 82.79 38.00 -35.02
C LYS A 5 81.93 37.25 -36.04
N LYS A 6 82.52 36.62 -37.05
CA LYS A 6 81.80 35.83 -38.06
C LYS A 6 81.35 34.48 -37.50
N VAL A 7 82.16 33.87 -36.63
CA VAL A 7 81.81 32.62 -35.95
C VAL A 7 80.63 32.82 -34.99
N ILE A 8 80.65 33.91 -34.21
CA ILE A 8 79.56 34.26 -33.28
C ILE A 8 78.25 34.54 -34.05
N SER A 9 78.33 35.26 -35.17
CA SER A 9 77.15 35.53 -36.01
C SER A 9 76.54 34.26 -36.62
N LEU A 10 77.38 33.29 -37.01
CA LEU A 10 76.92 32.01 -37.56
C LEU A 10 76.28 31.14 -36.48
N THR A 11 76.84 31.10 -35.27
CA THR A 11 76.27 30.35 -34.14
C THR A 11 74.94 30.92 -33.67
N VAL A 12 74.77 32.25 -33.68
CA VAL A 12 73.49 32.89 -33.33
C VAL A 12 72.40 32.58 -34.37
N LEU A 13 72.76 32.54 -35.66
CA LEU A 13 71.83 32.15 -36.72
C LEU A 13 71.42 30.67 -36.60
N PHE A 14 72.37 29.80 -36.25
CA PHE A 14 72.09 28.37 -36.06
C PHE A 14 71.16 28.12 -34.86
N VAL A 15 71.31 28.88 -33.78
CA VAL A 15 70.42 28.82 -32.60
C VAL A 15 69.01 29.34 -32.94
N LEU A 16 68.88 30.40 -33.75
CA LEU A 16 67.58 30.93 -34.17
C LEU A 16 66.78 29.97 -35.07
N ILE A 17 67.45 29.23 -35.94
CA ILE A 17 66.79 28.23 -36.80
C ILE A 17 66.36 27.00 -35.99
N PHE A 18 67.10 26.66 -34.92
CA PHE A 18 66.76 25.57 -34.00
C PHE A 18 65.67 25.93 -32.98
N SER A 19 65.24 27.20 -32.90
CA SER A 19 64.20 27.69 -31.99
C SER A 19 62.79 27.76 -32.60
N ILE A 20 62.58 27.31 -33.83
CA ILE A 20 61.23 27.00 -34.30
C ILE A 20 60.86 25.64 -33.69
N GLY A 21 60.44 25.67 -32.42
CA GLY A 21 59.80 24.53 -31.80
C GLY A 21 58.54 24.22 -32.61
N VAL A 22 58.48 23.04 -33.22
CA VAL A 22 57.23 22.49 -33.71
C VAL A 22 56.36 22.30 -32.47
N TYR A 23 55.41 23.20 -32.25
CA TYR A 23 54.36 23.01 -31.25
C TYR A 23 53.48 21.89 -31.78
N ALA A 24 53.83 20.64 -31.46
CA ALA A 24 52.90 19.54 -31.57
C ALA A 24 51.71 19.88 -30.67
N GLN A 25 50.52 19.98 -31.26
CA GLN A 25 49.29 20.16 -30.50
C GLN A 25 49.20 18.99 -29.52
N GLN A 26 49.19 19.27 -28.21
CA GLN A 26 49.09 18.25 -27.18
C GLN A 26 47.66 18.25 -26.69
N PHE A 27 47.01 17.09 -26.69
CA PHE A 27 45.72 16.93 -26.04
C PHE A 27 45.97 16.78 -24.54
N ASP A 28 45.30 17.60 -23.73
CA ASP A 28 45.43 17.51 -22.26
C ASP A 28 44.82 16.20 -21.74
N ASP A 29 43.85 15.63 -22.46
CA ASP A 29 43.13 14.40 -22.10
C ASP A 29 43.61 13.13 -22.83
N VAL A 30 44.56 13.23 -23.76
CA VAL A 30 45.18 12.07 -24.42
C VAL A 30 46.70 12.09 -24.21
N PRO A 31 47.20 11.43 -23.14
CA PRO A 31 48.63 11.32 -22.87
C PRO A 31 49.40 10.67 -24.04
N ARG A 32 50.69 11.03 -24.21
CA ARG A 32 51.53 10.50 -25.31
C ARG A 32 51.73 8.98 -25.29
N ASP A 33 51.57 8.35 -24.14
CA ASP A 33 51.65 6.90 -23.95
C ASP A 33 50.29 6.19 -24.12
N HIS A 34 49.22 6.93 -24.42
CA HIS A 34 47.89 6.38 -24.66
C HIS A 34 47.81 5.70 -26.04
N TRP A 35 47.16 4.53 -26.11
CA TRP A 35 47.07 3.72 -27.34
C TRP A 35 46.44 4.45 -28.53
N ALA A 36 45.58 5.43 -28.26
CA ALA A 36 44.89 6.23 -29.28
C ALA A 36 45.65 7.51 -29.68
N TYR A 37 46.74 7.88 -28.97
CA TYR A 37 47.42 9.17 -29.12
C TYR A 37 47.81 9.45 -30.57
N ASP A 38 48.54 8.53 -31.21
CA ASP A 38 49.02 8.70 -32.59
C ASP A 38 47.86 8.84 -33.60
N SER A 39 46.77 8.11 -33.37
CA SER A 39 45.59 8.15 -34.25
C SER A 39 44.81 9.45 -34.09
N VAL A 40 44.57 9.88 -32.84
CA VAL A 40 43.87 11.13 -32.54
C VAL A 40 44.68 12.32 -33.04
N GLN A 41 46.00 12.33 -32.79
CA GLN A 41 46.91 13.36 -33.29
C GLN A 41 46.84 13.48 -34.81
N THR A 42 46.98 12.36 -35.51
CA THR A 42 46.98 12.34 -36.98
C THR A 42 45.65 12.84 -37.56
N LEU A 43 44.53 12.45 -36.98
CA LEU A 43 43.21 12.83 -37.47
C LEU A 43 42.87 14.29 -37.13
N ALA A 44 43.29 14.80 -35.97
CA ALA A 44 43.14 16.20 -35.58
C ALA A 44 44.03 17.13 -36.42
N GLU A 45 45.29 16.76 -36.67
CA GLU A 45 46.22 17.53 -37.53
C GLU A 45 45.71 17.65 -38.96
N ARG A 46 44.97 16.65 -39.45
CA ARG A 46 44.33 16.67 -40.77
C ARG A 46 42.97 17.38 -40.78
N GLY A 47 42.49 17.86 -39.64
CA GLY A 47 41.22 18.55 -39.51
C GLY A 47 39.99 17.65 -39.61
N TYR A 48 40.14 16.33 -39.45
CA TYR A 48 39.02 15.37 -39.51
C TYR A 48 38.28 15.20 -38.20
N LEU A 49 38.93 15.52 -37.08
CA LEU A 49 38.30 15.54 -35.76
C LEU A 49 38.13 16.98 -35.30
N SER A 50 36.90 17.33 -34.93
CA SER A 50 36.61 18.60 -34.27
C SER A 50 37.08 18.51 -32.82
N LEU A 51 38.02 19.36 -32.44
CA LEU A 51 38.42 19.51 -31.04
C LEU A 51 37.35 20.30 -30.30
N TYR A 52 36.98 19.82 -29.12
CA TYR A 52 36.10 20.58 -28.24
C TYR A 52 36.89 21.78 -27.69
N SER A 53 36.18 22.85 -27.34
CA SER A 53 36.77 24.12 -26.92
C SER A 53 37.86 23.92 -25.86
N GLY A 54 39.13 24.19 -26.20
CA GLY A 54 40.25 24.11 -25.26
C GLY A 54 41.21 22.93 -25.44
N GLU A 55 41.52 22.52 -26.67
CA GLU A 55 42.59 21.53 -27.00
C GLU A 55 42.32 20.08 -26.52
N ASP A 56 41.16 19.80 -25.92
CA ASP A 56 40.75 18.45 -25.50
C ASP A 56 40.06 17.64 -26.62
N PHE A 57 40.42 16.35 -26.73
CA PHE A 57 39.75 15.38 -27.62
C PHE A 57 38.41 14.88 -27.05
N ASN A 58 38.29 14.81 -25.72
CA ASN A 58 37.20 14.22 -24.95
C ASN A 58 36.90 12.75 -25.29
N GLY A 59 37.91 11.88 -25.24
CA GLY A 59 37.77 10.47 -25.65
C GLY A 59 36.74 9.63 -24.86
N GLU A 60 36.38 10.05 -23.64
CA GLU A 60 35.37 9.39 -22.80
C GLU A 60 33.92 9.81 -23.15
N LYS A 61 33.73 10.85 -23.98
CA LYS A 61 32.39 11.24 -24.41
C LYS A 61 31.86 10.24 -25.44
N PRO A 62 30.62 9.74 -25.28
CA PRO A 62 30.02 8.87 -26.27
C PRO A 62 29.81 9.64 -27.58
N LEU A 63 30.43 9.16 -28.65
CA LEU A 63 30.20 9.65 -30.00
C LEU A 63 28.87 9.09 -30.52
N THR A 64 27.95 9.95 -30.96
CA THR A 64 26.73 9.48 -31.61
C THR A 64 27.07 8.88 -32.97
N ARG A 65 26.25 7.94 -33.44
CA ARG A 65 26.45 7.32 -34.76
C ARG A 65 26.35 8.35 -35.90
N TYR A 66 25.57 9.42 -35.71
CA TYR A 66 25.48 10.52 -36.68
C TYR A 66 26.77 11.34 -36.74
N GLU A 67 27.35 11.69 -35.60
CA GLU A 67 28.62 12.43 -35.55
C GLU A 67 29.76 11.58 -36.15
N MET A 68 29.79 10.27 -35.88
CA MET A 68 30.74 9.35 -36.52
C MET A 68 30.58 9.35 -38.05
N ALA A 69 29.35 9.36 -38.55
CA ALA A 69 29.08 9.38 -39.98
C ALA A 69 29.50 10.68 -40.66
N GLU A 70 29.30 11.82 -40.00
CA GLU A 70 29.76 13.13 -40.47
C GLU A 70 31.29 13.18 -40.55
N ILE A 71 31.98 12.68 -39.53
CA ILE A 71 33.46 12.58 -39.51
C ILE A 71 33.94 11.73 -40.69
N ILE A 72 33.33 10.56 -40.92
CA ILE A 72 33.68 9.68 -42.03
C ILE A 72 33.41 10.38 -43.37
N ALA A 73 32.23 10.98 -43.56
CA ALA A 73 31.90 11.69 -44.80
C ALA A 73 32.91 12.81 -45.11
N ASN A 74 33.30 13.59 -44.10
CA ASN A 74 34.31 14.64 -44.24
C ASN A 74 35.70 14.08 -44.61
N ILE A 75 36.12 12.95 -44.01
CA ILE A 75 37.37 12.27 -44.38
C ILE A 75 37.33 11.85 -45.84
N LEU A 76 36.22 11.24 -46.27
CA LEU A 76 36.04 10.75 -47.63
C LEU A 76 36.02 11.90 -48.63
N GLU A 77 35.32 12.99 -48.36
CA GLU A 77 35.28 14.15 -49.25
C GLU A 77 36.67 14.79 -49.43
N ASN A 78 37.45 14.90 -48.36
CA ASN A 78 38.79 15.49 -48.42
C ASN A 78 39.85 14.56 -49.03
N THR A 79 39.65 13.25 -48.98
CA THR A 79 40.57 12.26 -49.57
C THR A 79 40.23 11.94 -51.03
N VAL A 80 38.94 11.93 -51.40
CA VAL A 80 38.44 11.62 -52.74
C VAL A 80 38.26 12.89 -53.60
N GLY A 81 37.97 14.04 -53.00
CA GLY A 81 37.59 15.29 -53.69
C GLY A 81 38.73 16.19 -54.17
N GLY A 82 39.99 15.81 -53.96
CA GLY A 82 41.14 16.49 -54.55
C GLY A 82 41.56 17.78 -53.83
N ALA A 83 42.20 17.64 -52.67
CA ALA A 83 43.07 18.68 -52.11
C ALA A 83 44.48 18.10 -51.90
N ALA A 84 45.28 18.22 -52.96
CA ALA A 84 46.75 18.25 -52.96
C ALA A 84 47.49 17.33 -51.95
N GLY A 85 47.75 16.08 -52.33
CA GLY A 85 48.97 15.39 -51.88
C GLY A 85 48.87 13.91 -51.47
N SER A 86 47.69 13.30 -51.41
CA SER A 86 47.58 11.86 -51.13
C SER A 86 47.79 11.02 -52.39
N GLN A 87 48.60 9.96 -52.26
CA GLN A 87 48.78 8.91 -53.26
C GLN A 87 47.46 8.52 -53.93
N ASP A 88 47.49 8.31 -55.25
CA ASP A 88 46.38 7.84 -56.09
C ASP A 88 45.55 6.79 -55.34
N LEU A 89 44.42 7.21 -54.78
CA LEU A 89 43.34 6.28 -54.47
C LEU A 89 42.91 5.70 -55.81
N SER A 90 42.88 4.37 -55.92
CA SER A 90 42.39 3.73 -57.12
C SER A 90 40.94 4.18 -57.36
N GLU A 91 40.52 4.27 -58.62
CA GLU A 91 39.11 4.48 -58.98
C GLU A 91 38.22 3.41 -58.30
N GLU A 92 38.76 2.21 -58.09
CA GLU A 92 38.16 1.11 -57.32
C GLU A 92 37.98 1.45 -55.83
N ASP A 93 38.96 2.08 -55.18
CA ASP A 93 38.88 2.44 -53.76
C ASP A 93 37.80 3.50 -53.54
N VAL A 94 37.70 4.46 -54.47
CA VAL A 94 36.67 5.51 -54.46
C VAL A 94 35.26 4.93 -54.62
N ASP A 95 35.10 3.92 -55.47
CA ASP A 95 33.82 3.26 -55.69
C ASP A 95 33.40 2.41 -54.48
N VAL A 96 34.32 1.67 -53.87
CA VAL A 96 34.07 0.91 -52.63
C VAL A 96 33.68 1.85 -51.49
N ILE A 97 34.38 2.97 -51.36
CA ILE A 97 34.08 4.01 -50.38
C ILE A 97 32.67 4.60 -50.58
N ARG A 98 32.29 4.87 -51.84
CA ARG A 98 30.97 5.41 -52.17
C ARG A 98 29.86 4.42 -51.82
N GLU A 99 30.04 3.15 -52.15
CA GLU A 99 29.10 2.07 -51.79
C GLU A 99 28.96 1.95 -50.28
N LEU A 100 30.09 1.90 -49.57
CA LEU A 100 30.11 1.81 -48.11
C LEU A 100 29.43 3.03 -47.46
N SER A 101 29.62 4.23 -48.01
CA SER A 101 28.94 5.44 -47.54
C SER A 101 27.43 5.38 -47.74
N LEU A 102 26.95 4.75 -48.81
CA LEU A 102 25.52 4.56 -49.07
C LEU A 102 24.93 3.52 -48.10
N GLU A 103 25.61 2.41 -47.89
CA GLU A 103 25.20 1.39 -46.91
C GLU A 103 25.18 1.96 -45.49
N PHE A 104 26.20 2.72 -45.08
CA PHE A 104 26.24 3.38 -43.78
C PHE A 104 25.10 4.37 -43.61
N ARG A 105 24.79 5.17 -44.63
CA ARG A 105 23.64 6.10 -44.58
C ARG A 105 22.35 5.35 -44.24
N ASP A 106 22.09 4.23 -44.92
CA ASP A 106 20.84 3.49 -44.75
C ASP A 106 20.80 2.78 -43.38
N GLU A 107 21.94 2.29 -42.89
CA GLU A 107 22.07 1.77 -41.52
C GLU A 107 21.84 2.87 -40.46
N LEU A 108 22.33 4.10 -40.67
CA LEU A 108 22.10 5.21 -39.74
C LEU A 108 20.63 5.60 -39.65
N VAL A 109 19.89 5.56 -40.76
CA VAL A 109 18.45 5.76 -40.76
C VAL A 109 17.76 4.65 -39.97
N THR A 110 18.13 3.39 -40.19
CA THR A 110 17.59 2.25 -39.43
C THR A 110 17.85 2.39 -37.94
N VAL A 111 19.04 2.86 -37.57
CA VAL A 111 19.42 3.14 -36.18
C VAL A 111 18.61 4.29 -35.61
N ALA A 112 18.35 5.34 -36.38
CA ALA A 112 17.47 6.46 -36.00
C ALA A 112 16.12 5.96 -35.54
N GLU A 113 15.52 5.09 -36.35
CA GLU A 113 14.20 4.53 -36.09
C GLU A 113 14.22 3.63 -34.86
N ARG A 114 15.27 2.82 -34.67
CA ARG A 114 15.44 1.99 -33.46
C ARG A 114 15.60 2.85 -32.21
N GLN A 115 16.37 3.94 -32.28
CA GLN A 115 16.56 4.87 -31.18
C GLN A 115 15.23 5.53 -30.80
N LYS A 116 14.48 6.02 -31.78
CA LYS A 116 13.14 6.58 -31.58
C LYS A 116 12.19 5.57 -30.93
N ASN A 117 12.13 4.35 -31.44
CA ASN A 117 11.29 3.28 -30.88
C ASN A 117 11.71 2.92 -29.44
N PHE A 118 13.00 3.00 -29.13
CA PHE A 118 13.49 2.77 -27.78
C PHE A 118 13.08 3.91 -26.82
N GLU A 119 13.19 5.17 -27.25
CA GLU A 119 12.71 6.34 -26.50
C GLU A 119 11.21 6.28 -26.23
N GLU A 120 10.40 5.93 -27.25
CA GLU A 120 8.96 5.74 -27.07
C GLU A 120 8.65 4.62 -26.06
N ARG A 121 9.40 3.51 -26.10
CA ARG A 121 9.27 2.43 -25.11
C ARG A 121 9.68 2.87 -23.71
N LEU A 122 10.71 3.70 -23.57
CA LEU A 122 11.14 4.25 -22.29
C LEU A 122 10.06 5.17 -21.70
N ASN A 123 9.52 6.09 -22.49
CA ASN A 123 8.45 6.99 -22.04
C ASN A 123 7.20 6.21 -21.62
N ASN A 124 6.77 5.23 -22.42
CA ASN A 124 5.64 4.37 -22.05
C ASN A 124 5.91 3.58 -20.75
N LEU A 125 7.15 3.15 -20.53
CA LEU A 125 7.54 2.45 -19.31
C LEU A 125 7.55 3.40 -18.10
N GLU A 126 8.02 4.64 -18.28
CA GLU A 126 7.98 5.68 -17.26
C GLU A 126 6.53 6.02 -16.86
N ASP A 127 5.65 6.24 -17.84
CA ASP A 127 4.22 6.46 -17.62
C ASP A 127 3.58 5.30 -16.86
N THR A 128 3.89 4.06 -17.25
CA THR A 128 3.38 2.85 -16.57
C THR A 128 3.86 2.78 -15.12
N ASN A 129 5.14 3.07 -14.86
CA ASN A 129 5.68 3.10 -13.50
C ASN A 129 5.05 4.21 -12.65
N GLN A 130 4.79 5.38 -13.24
CA GLN A 130 4.13 6.47 -12.54
C GLN A 130 2.70 6.09 -12.13
N ILE A 131 1.93 5.50 -13.06
CA ILE A 131 0.57 4.99 -12.77
C ILE A 131 0.63 3.92 -11.68
N GLN A 132 1.56 2.97 -11.77
CA GLN A 132 1.73 1.93 -10.75
C GLN A 132 2.05 2.51 -9.37
N ASN A 133 2.87 3.56 -9.28
CA ASN A 133 3.16 4.22 -8.01
C ASN A 133 1.93 4.90 -7.42
N GLU A 134 1.08 5.52 -8.25
CA GLU A 134 -0.19 6.10 -7.82
C GLU A 134 -1.15 5.02 -7.31
N ASP A 135 -1.28 3.90 -8.03
CA ASP A 135 -2.09 2.75 -7.62
C ASP A 135 -1.61 2.17 -6.28
N ILE A 136 -0.30 2.01 -6.10
CA ILE A 136 0.30 1.54 -4.83
C ILE A 136 -0.01 2.53 -3.70
N ALA A 137 0.05 3.83 -3.94
CA ALA A 137 -0.28 4.83 -2.94
C ALA A 137 -1.75 4.73 -2.51
N ASN A 138 -2.67 4.58 -3.47
CA ASN A 138 -4.10 4.38 -3.20
C ASN A 138 -4.36 3.08 -2.42
N LEU A 139 -3.74 1.97 -2.83
CA LEU A 139 -3.83 0.69 -2.12
C LEU A 139 -3.31 0.78 -0.68
N ASN A 140 -2.25 1.54 -0.44
CA ASN A 140 -1.74 1.75 0.91
C ASN A 140 -2.74 2.50 1.81
N VAL A 141 -3.50 3.45 1.25
CA VAL A 141 -4.59 4.12 1.98
C VAL A 141 -5.71 3.13 2.30
N GLU A 142 -6.16 2.35 1.32
CA GLU A 142 -7.20 1.33 1.51
C GLU A 142 -6.78 0.26 2.54
N ILE A 143 -5.53 -0.18 2.51
CA ILE A 143 -4.97 -1.10 3.50
C ILE A 143 -4.95 -0.47 4.90
N ALA A 144 -4.66 0.82 5.02
CA ALA A 144 -4.67 1.52 6.31
C ALA A 144 -6.08 1.59 6.89
N GLU A 145 -7.08 1.92 6.07
CA GLU A 145 -8.49 1.92 6.47
C GLU A 145 -8.96 0.52 6.86
N MET A 146 -8.65 -0.49 6.06
CA MET A 146 -8.99 -1.88 6.37
C MET A 146 -8.34 -2.37 7.66
N ASN A 147 -7.08 -2.00 7.91
CA ASN A 147 -6.40 -2.32 9.17
C ASN A 147 -7.09 -1.67 10.37
N GLU A 148 -7.59 -0.44 10.24
CA GLU A 148 -8.37 0.22 11.29
C GLU A 148 -9.65 -0.58 11.60
N ASP A 149 -10.36 -1.04 10.56
CA ASP A 149 -11.58 -1.83 10.73
C ASP A 149 -11.31 -3.21 11.33
N VAL A 150 -10.22 -3.86 10.93
CA VAL A 150 -9.77 -5.12 11.55
C VAL A 150 -9.48 -4.92 13.05
N GLN A 151 -8.94 -3.77 13.45
CA GLN A 151 -8.73 -3.47 14.88
C GLN A 151 -10.02 -3.26 15.67
N LYS A 152 -11.16 -2.99 15.02
CA LYS A 152 -12.48 -2.88 15.68
C LYS A 152 -13.08 -4.25 15.98
N VAL A 153 -12.70 -5.29 15.24
CA VAL A 153 -13.27 -6.66 15.35
C VAL A 153 -13.17 -7.24 16.76
N PRO A 154 -12.04 -7.18 17.49
CA PRO A 154 -11.94 -7.72 18.86
C PRO A 154 -12.90 -7.06 19.85
N ASN A 155 -13.15 -5.75 19.72
CA ASN A 155 -14.08 -5.03 20.59
C ASN A 155 -15.54 -5.41 20.29
N LEU A 156 -15.86 -5.62 19.01
CA LEU A 156 -17.15 -6.15 18.59
C LEU A 156 -17.35 -7.57 19.12
N GLU A 157 -16.34 -8.44 19.01
CA GLU A 157 -16.37 -9.81 19.53
C GLU A 157 -16.59 -9.84 21.05
N ALA A 158 -15.90 -8.96 21.80
CA ALA A 158 -16.10 -8.82 23.24
C ALA A 158 -17.53 -8.35 23.59
N SER A 159 -18.10 -7.45 22.78
CA SER A 159 -19.47 -6.97 22.96
C SER A 159 -20.50 -8.07 22.69
N VAL A 160 -20.30 -8.89 21.64
CA VAL A 160 -21.14 -10.06 21.35
C VAL A 160 -21.09 -11.04 22.51
N LYS A 161 -19.90 -11.39 23.00
CA LYS A 161 -19.74 -12.30 24.14
C LYS A 161 -20.43 -11.80 25.41
N LYS A 162 -20.44 -10.48 25.63
CA LYS A 162 -21.17 -9.87 26.74
C LYS A 162 -22.68 -10.03 26.56
N ILE A 163 -23.20 -9.77 25.37
CA ILE A 163 -24.62 -9.95 25.04
C ILE A 163 -25.02 -11.42 25.24
N ASP A 164 -24.23 -12.38 24.77
CA ASP A 164 -24.48 -13.81 24.97
C ASP A 164 -24.59 -14.16 26.47
N GLY A 165 -23.70 -13.60 27.29
CA GLY A 165 -23.76 -13.75 28.75
C GLY A 165 -25.04 -13.15 29.36
N GLN A 166 -25.48 -11.98 28.87
CA GLN A 166 -26.74 -11.37 29.30
C GLN A 166 -27.95 -12.20 28.88
N ILE A 167 -27.95 -12.77 27.68
CA ILE A 167 -29.01 -13.66 27.20
C ILE A 167 -29.08 -14.91 28.08
N ALA A 168 -27.96 -15.58 28.33
CA ALA A 168 -27.93 -16.76 29.19
C ALA A 168 -28.40 -16.47 30.63
N ALA A 169 -28.08 -15.28 31.16
CA ALA A 169 -28.57 -14.84 32.46
C ALA A 169 -30.09 -14.63 32.46
N LEU A 170 -30.62 -13.93 31.45
CA LEU A 170 -32.06 -13.70 31.28
C LEU A 170 -32.83 -15.00 31.07
N GLU A 171 -32.29 -15.94 30.29
CA GLU A 171 -32.87 -17.27 30.11
C GLU A 171 -32.95 -18.03 31.43
N LYS A 172 -31.92 -17.92 32.28
CA LYS A 172 -31.92 -18.51 33.62
C LYS A 172 -32.94 -17.85 34.55
N GLU A 173 -33.04 -16.52 34.53
CA GLU A 173 -34.06 -15.80 35.31
C GLU A 173 -35.48 -16.16 34.86
N LEU A 174 -35.71 -16.25 33.54
CA LEU A 174 -37.00 -16.66 32.98
C LEU A 174 -37.33 -18.11 33.38
N ALA A 175 -36.35 -19.01 33.36
CA ALA A 175 -36.52 -20.39 33.82
C ALA A 175 -36.84 -20.46 35.32
N ALA A 176 -36.16 -19.66 36.16
CA ALA A 176 -36.42 -19.58 37.59
C ALA A 176 -37.82 -19.02 37.89
N LEU A 177 -38.20 -17.91 37.25
CA LEU A 177 -39.54 -17.34 37.37
C LEU A 177 -40.62 -18.30 36.86
N LYS A 178 -40.34 -19.06 35.80
CA LYS A 178 -41.25 -20.10 35.34
C LYS A 178 -41.37 -21.22 36.36
N ALA A 179 -40.28 -21.64 37.01
CA ALA A 179 -40.32 -22.63 38.08
C ALA A 179 -41.04 -22.14 39.34
N GLU A 180 -40.83 -20.88 39.74
CA GLU A 180 -41.55 -20.23 40.85
C GLU A 180 -43.03 -20.01 40.52
N GLY A 181 -43.36 -19.60 39.28
CA GLY A 181 -44.73 -19.47 38.78
C GLY A 181 -45.43 -20.82 38.54
N LEU A 182 -44.67 -21.89 38.30
CA LEU A 182 -45.11 -23.28 38.32
C LEU A 182 -45.02 -23.92 39.71
N SER A 183 -44.85 -23.14 40.80
CA SER A 183 -45.05 -23.65 42.15
C SER A 183 -46.55 -23.92 42.39
N GLY A 184 -47.08 -24.91 41.68
CA GLY A 184 -48.28 -25.64 42.04
C GLY A 184 -48.22 -26.10 43.49
N GLN A 185 -47.04 -26.16 44.14
CA GLN A 185 -46.91 -26.33 45.58
C GLN A 185 -47.61 -25.24 46.42
N LYS A 186 -47.48 -23.95 46.10
CA LYS A 186 -48.17 -22.89 46.88
C LYS A 186 -49.68 -22.89 46.62
N LEU A 187 -50.09 -23.15 45.38
CA LEU A 187 -51.50 -23.24 45.03
C LEU A 187 -52.15 -24.49 45.65
N GLN A 188 -51.47 -25.63 45.57
CA GLN A 188 -51.88 -26.89 46.22
C GLN A 188 -51.92 -26.73 47.74
N GLU A 189 -50.95 -26.07 48.36
CA GLU A 189 -50.94 -25.85 49.81
C GLU A 189 -52.09 -24.92 50.25
N LEU A 190 -52.49 -23.97 49.42
CA LEU A 190 -53.70 -23.16 49.65
C LEU A 190 -54.99 -23.98 49.44
N GLU A 191 -55.07 -24.79 48.40
CA GLU A 191 -56.22 -25.68 48.13
C GLU A 191 -56.40 -26.73 49.22
N ASP A 192 -55.30 -27.34 49.68
CA ASP A 192 -55.28 -28.32 50.77
C ASP A 192 -55.72 -27.66 52.09
N ASN A 193 -55.19 -26.47 52.41
CA ASN A 193 -55.61 -25.72 53.59
C ASN A 193 -57.09 -25.28 53.52
N GLN A 194 -57.58 -24.90 52.34
CA GLN A 194 -58.99 -24.56 52.14
C GLN A 194 -59.88 -25.80 52.32
N SER A 195 -59.46 -26.96 51.81
CA SER A 195 -60.18 -28.23 52.00
C SER A 195 -60.27 -28.61 53.48
N VAL A 196 -59.15 -28.54 54.21
CA VAL A 196 -59.11 -28.80 55.66
C VAL A 196 -60.03 -27.85 56.41
N ASN A 197 -60.02 -26.56 56.06
CA ASN A 197 -60.90 -25.58 56.70
C ASN A 197 -62.38 -25.85 56.40
N MET A 198 -62.73 -26.29 55.19
CA MET A 198 -64.11 -26.65 54.85
C MET A 198 -64.62 -27.83 55.69
N THR A 199 -63.81 -28.89 55.85
CA THR A 199 -64.16 -30.03 56.71
C THR A 199 -64.33 -29.61 58.17
N ARG A 200 -63.48 -28.72 58.67
CA ARG A 200 -63.60 -28.19 60.04
C ARG A 200 -64.86 -27.34 60.22
N ILE A 201 -65.25 -26.58 59.20
CA ILE A 201 -66.50 -25.81 59.21
C ILE A 201 -67.70 -26.77 59.28
N GLU A 202 -67.74 -27.80 58.43
CA GLU A 202 -68.81 -28.81 58.47
C GLU A 202 -68.89 -29.51 59.83
N GLU A 203 -67.76 -29.83 60.47
CA GLU A 203 -67.74 -30.41 61.81
C GLU A 203 -68.28 -29.42 62.87
N LEU A 204 -67.88 -28.14 62.80
CA LEU A 204 -68.38 -27.11 63.69
C LEU A 204 -69.88 -26.87 63.51
N GLU A 205 -70.38 -26.85 62.27
CA GLU A 205 -71.80 -26.73 61.96
C GLU A 205 -72.60 -27.90 62.54
N ASN A 206 -72.12 -29.13 62.37
CA ASN A 206 -72.75 -30.29 62.98
C ASN A 206 -72.76 -30.23 64.51
N ARG A 207 -71.67 -29.79 65.14
CA ARG A 207 -71.61 -29.62 66.60
C ARG A 207 -72.54 -28.51 67.09
N ILE A 208 -72.64 -27.40 66.35
CA ILE A 208 -73.59 -26.32 66.65
C ILE A 208 -75.01 -26.86 66.55
N ALA A 209 -75.35 -27.61 65.50
CA ALA A 209 -76.69 -28.20 65.34
C ALA A 209 -77.05 -29.15 66.50
N VAL A 210 -76.10 -29.97 66.96
CA VAL A 210 -76.28 -30.83 68.15
C VAL A 210 -76.49 -29.99 69.40
N LEU A 211 -75.66 -28.97 69.63
CA LEU A 211 -75.79 -28.09 70.80
C LEU A 211 -77.08 -27.27 70.79
N GLU A 212 -77.54 -26.83 69.62
CA GLU A 212 -78.83 -26.14 69.46
C GLU A 212 -79.99 -27.10 69.71
N GLY A 213 -79.91 -28.35 69.24
CA GLY A 213 -80.87 -29.40 69.56
C GLY A 213 -80.92 -29.74 71.06
N GLU A 214 -79.76 -29.87 71.71
CA GLU A 214 -79.67 -30.06 73.15
C GLU A 214 -80.22 -28.86 73.92
N LYS A 215 -79.94 -27.63 73.47
CA LYS A 215 -80.46 -26.40 74.07
C LYS A 215 -81.96 -26.26 73.86
N ALA A 216 -82.51 -26.65 72.71
CA ALA A 216 -83.94 -26.71 72.44
C ALA A 216 -84.64 -27.75 73.33
N ALA A 217 -84.05 -28.94 73.46
CA ALA A 217 -84.54 -29.98 74.38
C ALA A 217 -84.48 -29.54 75.85
N LYS A 218 -83.45 -28.77 76.24
CA LYS A 218 -83.35 -28.16 77.57
C LYS A 218 -84.34 -27.01 77.78
N ALA A 219 -84.65 -26.24 76.74
CA ALA A 219 -85.64 -25.15 76.78
C ALA A 219 -87.09 -25.67 76.82
N GLU A 220 -87.37 -26.86 76.28
CA GLU A 220 -88.65 -27.55 76.46
C GLU A 220 -88.77 -28.25 77.83
N ALA A 221 -87.63 -28.61 78.44
CA ALA A 221 -87.59 -29.19 79.79
C ALA A 221 -87.59 -28.14 80.92
N ASP A 222 -87.20 -26.90 80.65
CA ASP A 222 -87.09 -25.82 81.63
C ASP A 222 -87.84 -24.57 81.13
N GLY A 223 -89.12 -24.46 81.50
CA GLY A 223 -89.94 -23.28 81.24
C GLY A 223 -89.38 -22.05 81.97
N GLY A 224 -88.45 -21.33 81.34
CA GLY A 224 -87.85 -20.12 81.88
C GLY A 224 -87.21 -19.26 80.80
N SER A 225 -87.61 -17.99 80.73
CA SER A 225 -87.27 -17.01 79.70
C SER A 225 -85.76 -16.76 79.53
N LEU A 226 -85.23 -16.91 78.31
CA LEU A 226 -83.93 -16.37 77.93
C LEU A 226 -84.03 -15.62 76.59
N ASN A 227 -83.61 -14.36 76.64
CA ASN A 227 -83.76 -13.32 75.62
C ASN A 227 -82.95 -13.64 74.34
N THR A 228 -83.63 -14.09 73.30
CA THR A 228 -83.07 -14.58 72.02
C THR A 228 -82.50 -13.48 71.11
N GLY A 229 -82.63 -12.20 71.47
CA GLY A 229 -82.22 -11.06 70.62
C GLY A 229 -80.71 -10.86 70.48
N TYR A 230 -79.91 -11.21 71.50
CA TYR A 230 -78.47 -10.90 71.51
C TYR A 230 -77.62 -11.93 70.75
N ILE A 231 -78.10 -13.17 70.61
CA ILE A 231 -77.30 -14.25 70.00
C ILE A 231 -77.34 -14.15 68.46
N ILE A 232 -78.49 -13.78 67.90
CA ILE A 232 -78.65 -13.60 66.45
C ILE A 232 -77.84 -12.38 65.96
N GLY A 233 -77.78 -11.31 66.75
CA GLY A 233 -76.96 -10.13 66.44
C GLY A 233 -75.45 -10.39 66.48
N GLY A 234 -74.99 -11.27 67.38
CA GLY A 234 -73.57 -11.64 67.48
C GLY A 234 -73.09 -12.50 66.30
N LEU A 235 -73.94 -13.43 65.82
CA LEU A 235 -73.61 -14.28 64.67
C LEU A 235 -73.59 -13.49 63.35
N ALA A 236 -74.49 -12.53 63.17
CA ALA A 236 -74.51 -11.66 61.98
C ALA A 236 -73.27 -10.75 61.88
N LEU A 237 -72.69 -10.32 63.01
CA LEU A 237 -71.46 -9.52 63.04
C LEU A 237 -70.21 -10.33 62.73
N LEU A 238 -70.21 -11.64 63.03
CA LEU A 238 -69.08 -12.54 62.78
C LEU A 238 -69.02 -12.99 61.31
N ALA A 239 -70.16 -13.07 60.63
CA ALA A 239 -70.25 -13.35 59.19
C ALA A 239 -69.85 -12.15 58.30
N LEU A 240 -69.70 -10.95 58.87
CA LEU A 240 -69.32 -9.73 58.14
C LEU A 240 -67.81 -9.41 58.25
N LEU A 241 -67.05 -10.24 58.98
CA LEU A 241 -65.62 -10.04 59.28
C LEU A 241 -64.71 -11.20 58.82
N LEU A 242 -65.24 -12.16 58.07
CA LEU A 242 -64.53 -13.25 57.40
C LEU A 242 -64.73 -13.12 55.88
#